data_AF-A0A937NV14-F1
#
_entry.id   AF-A0A937NV14-F1
#
_cell.length_a   1.000
_cell.length_b   1.000
_cell.length_c   1.000
_cell.angle_alpha   90.00
_cell.angle_beta   90.00
_cell.angle_gamma   90.00
#
_symmetry.space_group_name_H-M   'P 1'
#
loop_
_entity.id
_entity.type
_entity.pdbx_description
1 polymer ?
#
loop_
_entity_poly.entity_id
_entity_poly.type
_entity_poly.pdbx_seq_one_letter_code
_entity_poly.pdbx_strand_id
1 'polypeptide(L)'
;MRRELIVSVVAMWIVLHGAQAQVEITSFDKNGEITWSAPSNSVCTIQWRGDLQSSTNWQDHWAYLDGLVMTNGTRVAEVPMFYRVVCWTNSHLVPMPVGRASSFSVSNALGETWAMTSTVHGILVLPGSQPEKRRLVRFVESYSGAEPEGYAGEWTDFVRSTETAYYSWQGPFDSLVWQDAPIGTVWTNTTLGSQGAQTYIRTIVTNESITVPAGTFDCIKIHVDHTTSGNPIPEWYNWISPGGGAARTENYNIPNTNAAPVVYELESWTDI
;
A
#
# COMPACT_ATOMS: atom_id res chain seq x y z
N MET A 1 -7.93 -0.92 62.20
CA MET A 1 -7.05 -1.50 61.16
C MET A 1 -7.88 -1.77 59.92
N ARG A 2 -7.85 -0.84 58.94
CA ARG A 2 -8.50 -1.01 57.63
C ARG A 2 -7.55 -1.80 56.72
N ARG A 3 -8.04 -2.88 56.12
CA ARG A 3 -7.36 -3.61 55.04
C ARG A 3 -7.87 -3.03 53.72
N GLU A 4 -6.99 -2.41 52.95
CA GLU A 4 -7.30 -2.03 51.57
C GLU A 4 -7.01 -3.19 50.63
N LEU A 5 -7.96 -3.45 49.75
CA LEU A 5 -7.98 -4.55 48.79
C LEU A 5 -7.48 -3.98 47.47
N ILE A 6 -6.22 -4.21 47.13
CA ILE A 6 -5.64 -3.81 45.84
C ILE A 6 -6.14 -4.80 44.79
N VAL A 7 -7.06 -4.37 43.94
CA VAL A 7 -7.50 -5.10 42.74
C VAL A 7 -6.54 -4.72 41.62
N SER A 8 -5.59 -5.61 41.30
CA SER A 8 -4.74 -5.48 40.11
C SER A 8 -5.53 -5.91 38.87
N VAL A 9 -5.89 -4.95 38.02
CA VAL A 9 -6.43 -5.21 36.68
C VAL A 9 -5.26 -5.56 35.76
N VAL A 10 -5.09 -6.85 35.46
CA VAL A 10 -4.19 -7.31 34.40
C VAL A 10 -4.90 -7.09 33.06
N ALA A 11 -4.52 -6.04 32.33
CA ALA A 11 -4.95 -5.84 30.96
C ALA A 11 -4.21 -6.87 30.07
N MET A 12 -4.92 -7.95 29.71
CA MET A 12 -4.45 -8.96 28.78
C MET A 12 -4.57 -8.40 27.36
N TRP A 13 -3.44 -7.98 26.79
CA TRP A 13 -3.35 -7.61 25.37
C TRP A 13 -3.48 -8.88 24.53
N ILE A 14 -4.65 -9.09 23.91
CA ILE A 14 -4.81 -10.09 22.86
C ILE A 14 -4.12 -9.52 21.61
N VAL A 15 -2.94 -10.05 21.30
CA VAL A 15 -2.34 -9.87 19.98
C VAL A 15 -3.14 -10.75 19.02
N LEU A 16 -4.11 -10.16 18.33
CA LEU A 16 -4.77 -10.78 17.18
C LEU A 16 -3.69 -11.01 16.13
N HIS A 17 -3.21 -12.25 16.02
CA HIS A 17 -2.41 -12.65 14.88
C HIS A 17 -3.40 -12.93 13.74
N GLY A 18 -3.19 -12.30 12.58
CA GLY A 18 -3.94 -12.61 11.36
C GLY A 18 -3.98 -14.11 11.12
N ALA A 19 -5.19 -14.67 11.04
CA ALA A 19 -5.36 -16.07 10.70
C ALA A 19 -5.07 -16.24 9.20
N GLN A 20 -3.96 -16.88 8.85
CA GLN A 20 -3.72 -17.32 7.48
C GLN A 20 -4.61 -18.55 7.22
N ALA A 21 -5.70 -18.37 6.49
CA ALA A 21 -6.53 -19.48 6.05
C ALA A 21 -5.90 -20.10 4.79
N GLN A 22 -5.45 -21.35 4.89
CA GLN A 22 -5.13 -22.13 3.69
C GLN A 22 -6.45 -22.43 2.98
N VAL A 23 -6.61 -21.92 1.77
CA VAL A 23 -7.79 -22.23 0.94
C VAL A 23 -7.46 -23.50 0.16
N GLU A 24 -8.31 -24.51 0.33
CA GLU A 24 -8.15 -25.79 -0.34
C GLU A 24 -8.57 -25.67 -1.82
N ILE A 25 -7.72 -26.16 -2.72
CA ILE A 25 -8.06 -26.26 -4.15
C ILE A 25 -9.14 -27.33 -4.28
N THR A 26 -10.32 -26.95 -4.76
CA THR A 26 -11.47 -27.86 -4.83
C THR A 26 -11.51 -28.70 -6.11
N SER A 27 -10.81 -28.29 -7.17
CA SER A 27 -10.66 -29.05 -8.41
C SER A 27 -9.48 -28.56 -9.26
N PHE A 28 -8.95 -29.45 -10.10
CA PHE A 28 -8.18 -29.10 -11.29
C PHE A 28 -9.02 -29.50 -12.50
N ASP A 29 -9.51 -28.53 -13.26
CA ASP A 29 -10.21 -28.84 -14.50
C ASP A 29 -9.22 -29.06 -15.65
N LYS A 30 -9.65 -29.82 -16.67
CA LYS A 30 -8.79 -30.37 -17.75
C LYS A 30 -8.07 -29.32 -18.61
N ASN A 31 -8.28 -28.03 -18.36
CA ASN A 31 -7.67 -26.90 -19.08
C ASN A 31 -6.72 -26.05 -18.22
N GLY A 32 -6.30 -26.52 -17.03
CA GLY A 32 -5.34 -25.78 -16.19
C GLY A 32 -5.96 -24.63 -15.41
N GLU A 33 -7.27 -24.71 -15.14
CA GLU A 33 -8.00 -23.75 -14.31
C GLU A 33 -8.02 -24.20 -12.84
N ILE A 34 -7.79 -23.25 -11.94
CA ILE A 34 -7.92 -23.43 -10.49
C ILE A 34 -9.08 -22.55 -10.03
N THR A 35 -10.09 -23.17 -9.42
CA THR A 35 -11.22 -22.45 -8.80
C THR A 35 -11.08 -22.51 -7.28
N TRP A 36 -11.30 -21.39 -6.61
CA TRP A 36 -11.35 -21.31 -5.15
C TRP A 36 -12.41 -20.30 -4.69
N SER A 37 -12.79 -20.37 -3.41
CA SER A 37 -13.62 -19.37 -2.76
C SER A 37 -12.89 -18.83 -1.54
N ALA A 38 -12.95 -17.52 -1.32
CA ALA A 38 -12.36 -16.86 -0.17
C ALA A 38 -13.37 -15.88 0.46
N PRO A 39 -13.25 -15.58 1.76
CA PRO A 39 -14.04 -14.50 2.37
C PRO A 39 -13.86 -13.16 1.64
N SER A 40 -14.87 -12.30 1.69
CA SER A 40 -14.77 -10.93 1.17
C SER A 40 -13.56 -10.20 1.77
N ASN A 41 -12.92 -9.34 0.98
CA ASN A 41 -11.70 -8.60 1.35
C ASN A 41 -10.47 -9.49 1.59
N SER A 42 -10.44 -10.70 1.06
CA SER A 42 -9.23 -11.53 1.04
C SER A 42 -8.33 -11.10 -0.10
N VAL A 43 -7.03 -10.94 0.18
CA VAL A 43 -6.01 -10.94 -0.87
C VAL A 43 -5.52 -12.38 -0.98
N CYS A 44 -5.60 -12.95 -2.17
CA CYS A 44 -5.14 -14.30 -2.42
C CYS A 44 -3.91 -14.28 -3.33
N THR A 45 -3.05 -15.27 -3.17
CA THR A 45 -1.92 -15.51 -4.07
C THR A 45 -1.87 -16.99 -4.39
N ILE A 46 -1.76 -17.29 -5.68
CA ILE A 46 -1.49 -18.64 -6.14
C ILE A 46 0.00 -18.89 -5.90
N GLN A 47 0.27 -19.87 -5.04
CA GLN A 47 1.61 -20.36 -4.82
C GLN A 47 1.81 -21.66 -5.58
N TRP A 48 3.04 -21.91 -6.03
CA TRP A 48 3.37 -23.06 -6.84
C TRP A 48 4.66 -23.74 -6.38
N ARG A 49 4.86 -24.96 -6.87
CA ARG A 49 6.10 -25.72 -6.70
C ARG A 49 6.32 -26.75 -7.81
N GLY A 50 7.57 -27.13 -8.04
CA GLY A 50 7.92 -28.20 -8.99
C GLY A 50 7.87 -29.63 -8.42
N ASP A 51 7.81 -29.78 -7.10
CA ASP A 51 7.71 -31.07 -6.41
C ASP A 51 6.65 -31.07 -5.28
N LEU A 52 6.22 -32.27 -4.88
CA LEU A 52 5.27 -32.49 -3.77
C LEU A 52 5.98 -32.79 -2.43
N GLN A 53 7.25 -32.40 -2.26
CA GLN A 53 7.93 -32.70 -0.99
C GLN A 53 7.37 -31.84 0.15
N SER A 54 7.39 -32.33 1.39
CA SER A 54 6.82 -31.67 2.59
C SER A 54 7.58 -30.43 3.10
N SER A 55 8.32 -29.73 2.22
CA SER A 55 9.03 -28.51 2.59
C SER A 55 8.12 -27.28 2.58
N THR A 56 8.53 -26.24 3.32
CA THR A 56 7.82 -24.96 3.46
C THR A 56 8.05 -23.99 2.28
N ASN A 57 8.83 -24.37 1.27
CA ASN A 57 9.35 -23.45 0.25
C ASN A 57 8.45 -23.36 -0.99
N TRP A 58 7.22 -22.90 -0.81
CA TRP A 58 6.32 -22.60 -1.93
C TRP A 58 6.71 -21.27 -2.59
N GLN A 59 6.74 -21.25 -3.93
CA GLN A 59 6.97 -20.04 -4.72
C GLN A 59 5.66 -19.28 -4.89
N ASP A 60 5.70 -17.96 -4.93
CA ASP A 60 4.51 -17.10 -5.08
C ASP A 60 4.65 -16.06 -6.19
N HIS A 61 5.64 -16.27 -7.06
CA HIS A 61 5.96 -15.43 -8.20
C HIS A 61 6.62 -16.30 -9.29
N TRP A 62 6.59 -15.82 -10.52
CA TRP A 62 7.04 -16.58 -11.71
C TRP A 62 8.39 -16.11 -12.26
N ALA A 63 9.04 -15.17 -11.58
CA ALA A 63 10.22 -14.47 -12.11
C ALA A 63 11.36 -15.42 -12.52
N TYR A 64 11.53 -16.56 -11.84
CA TYR A 64 12.54 -17.56 -12.20
C TYR A 64 12.30 -18.27 -13.54
N LEU A 65 11.10 -18.12 -14.11
CA LEU A 65 10.67 -18.74 -15.36
C LEU A 65 10.42 -17.71 -16.47
N ASP A 66 10.34 -16.42 -16.13
CA ASP A 66 9.98 -15.34 -17.06
C ASP A 66 11.12 -14.99 -18.05
N GLY A 67 12.38 -15.19 -17.65
CA GLY A 67 13.53 -14.88 -18.48
C GLY A 67 14.74 -15.78 -18.20
N LEU A 68 14.94 -16.80 -19.04
CA LEU A 68 16.09 -17.69 -18.96
C LEU A 68 17.17 -17.27 -19.95
N VAL A 69 18.23 -16.62 -19.46
CA VAL A 69 19.39 -16.26 -20.29
C VAL A 69 20.35 -17.44 -20.36
N MET A 70 20.55 -17.94 -21.58
CA MET A 70 21.50 -19.01 -21.87
C MET A 70 22.79 -18.41 -22.42
N THR A 71 23.88 -18.49 -21.67
CA THR A 71 25.19 -18.00 -22.12
C THR A 71 26.11 -19.09 -22.65
N ASN A 72 26.01 -20.33 -22.15
CA ASN A 72 26.50 -21.62 -22.66
C ASN A 72 26.15 -22.73 -21.64
N GLY A 73 25.96 -23.98 -22.07
CA GLY A 73 25.75 -25.15 -21.18
C GLY A 73 24.29 -25.59 -20.98
N THR A 74 24.07 -26.57 -20.10
CA THR A 74 22.74 -27.09 -19.73
C THR A 74 22.19 -26.36 -18.50
N ARG A 75 20.94 -25.90 -18.55
CA ARG A 75 20.21 -25.37 -17.40
C ARG A 75 19.07 -26.31 -17.01
N VAL A 76 18.76 -26.32 -15.72
CA VAL A 76 17.60 -27.00 -15.15
C VAL A 76 16.74 -25.92 -14.50
N ALA A 77 15.45 -25.93 -14.77
CA ALA A 77 14.47 -25.05 -14.15
C ALA A 77 13.36 -25.91 -13.52
N GLU A 78 12.87 -25.50 -12.35
CA GLU A 78 11.71 -26.11 -11.73
C GLU A 78 10.44 -25.55 -12.37
N VAL A 79 9.65 -26.42 -13.01
CA VAL A 79 8.40 -26.03 -13.65
C VAL A 79 7.26 -26.15 -12.63
N PRO A 80 6.25 -25.26 -12.65
CA PRO A 80 5.14 -25.28 -11.70
C PRO A 80 4.22 -26.48 -11.94
N MET A 81 4.25 -27.45 -11.02
CA MET A 81 3.52 -28.73 -11.11
C MET A 81 2.46 -28.87 -10.01
N PHE A 82 2.67 -28.22 -8.88
CA PHE A 82 1.77 -28.23 -7.73
C PHE A 82 1.39 -26.79 -7.38
N TYR A 83 0.13 -26.60 -7.03
CA TYR A 83 -0.42 -25.28 -6.72
C TYR A 83 -1.13 -25.31 -5.38
N ARG A 84 -1.18 -24.16 -4.72
CA ARG A 84 -2.09 -23.89 -3.61
C ARG A 84 -2.54 -22.45 -3.67
N VAL A 85 -3.72 -22.17 -3.14
CA VAL A 85 -4.18 -20.80 -2.95
C VAL A 85 -3.98 -20.44 -1.49
N VAL A 86 -3.21 -19.39 -1.23
CA VAL A 86 -3.09 -18.81 0.10
C VAL A 86 -3.82 -17.49 0.10
N CYS A 87 -4.76 -17.34 1.03
CA CYS A 87 -5.50 -16.10 1.21
C CYS A 87 -5.23 -15.53 2.60
N TRP A 88 -5.03 -14.21 2.66
CA TRP A 88 -4.97 -13.49 3.92
C TRP A 88 -6.37 -12.94 4.20
N THR A 89 -7.02 -13.53 5.20
CA THR A 89 -8.28 -13.06 5.76
C THR A 89 -7.95 -12.07 6.88
N ASN A 90 -8.50 -10.85 6.82
CA ASN A 90 -8.09 -9.61 7.53
C ASN A 90 -7.16 -8.74 6.69
N SER A 91 -7.70 -8.26 5.56
CA SER A 91 -7.06 -7.39 4.55
C SER A 91 -5.97 -6.48 5.11
N HIS A 92 -4.84 -6.43 4.39
CA HIS A 92 -3.91 -5.32 4.46
C HIS A 92 -4.68 -3.99 4.51
N LEU A 93 -4.21 -3.02 5.32
CA LEU A 93 -4.76 -1.66 5.39
C LEU A 93 -5.01 -1.11 4.00
N VAL A 94 -4.06 -1.36 3.08
CA VAL A 94 -4.22 -1.11 1.65
C VAL A 94 -3.85 -2.38 0.88
N PRO A 95 -4.83 -3.10 0.32
CA PRO A 95 -4.56 -4.22 -0.56
C PRO A 95 -3.95 -3.69 -1.86
N MET A 96 -2.84 -4.31 -2.27
CA MET A 96 -2.06 -3.93 -3.46
C MET A 96 -1.75 -5.18 -4.28
N PRO A 97 -2.77 -5.80 -4.90
CA PRO A 97 -2.51 -6.89 -5.84
C PRO A 97 -1.72 -6.35 -7.03
N VAL A 98 -0.82 -7.19 -7.55
CA VAL A 98 -0.09 -6.84 -8.79
C VAL A 98 -1.10 -6.71 -9.92
N GLY A 99 -0.95 -5.67 -10.72
CA GLY A 99 -1.88 -5.31 -11.78
C GLY A 99 -2.96 -4.31 -11.36
N ARG A 100 -3.14 -4.04 -10.06
CA ARG A 100 -4.07 -2.98 -9.63
C ARG A 100 -3.67 -1.65 -10.25
N ALA A 101 -4.63 -1.02 -10.91
CA ALA A 101 -4.53 0.32 -11.43
C ALA A 101 -5.61 1.19 -10.80
N SER A 102 -5.23 2.36 -10.28
CA SER A 102 -6.15 3.37 -9.74
C SER A 102 -5.98 4.66 -10.52
N SER A 103 -7.10 5.28 -10.87
CA SER A 103 -7.17 6.54 -11.60
C SER A 103 -7.72 7.62 -10.69
N PHE A 104 -7.09 8.79 -10.72
CA PHE A 104 -7.45 9.95 -9.92
C PHE A 104 -7.67 11.15 -10.81
N SER A 105 -8.76 11.87 -10.56
CA SER A 105 -8.95 13.23 -11.05
C SER A 105 -8.14 14.16 -10.16
N VAL A 106 -7.38 15.06 -10.78
CA VAL A 106 -6.56 16.04 -10.07
C VAL A 106 -7.01 17.44 -10.47
N SER A 107 -7.15 18.32 -9.48
CA SER A 107 -7.53 19.72 -9.71
C SER A 107 -6.81 20.64 -8.73
N ASN A 108 -6.79 21.95 -9.04
CA ASN A 108 -6.18 22.95 -8.17
C ASN A 108 -7.07 24.20 -7.99
N ALA A 109 -6.65 25.13 -7.15
CA ALA A 109 -7.44 26.33 -6.85
C ALA A 109 -7.58 27.33 -8.02
N LEU A 110 -6.77 27.18 -9.08
CA LEU A 110 -6.87 27.96 -10.31
C LEU A 110 -7.85 27.35 -11.33
N GLY A 111 -8.43 26.18 -11.02
CA GLY A 111 -9.35 25.46 -11.90
C GLY A 111 -8.65 24.64 -12.98
N GLU A 112 -7.33 24.45 -12.89
CA GLU A 112 -6.60 23.55 -13.76
C GLU A 112 -6.88 22.10 -13.35
N THR A 113 -6.98 21.19 -14.34
CA THR A 113 -7.29 19.78 -14.09
C THR A 113 -6.41 18.85 -14.90
N TRP A 114 -6.00 17.74 -14.31
CA TRP A 114 -5.25 16.66 -14.96
C TRP A 114 -5.61 15.32 -14.34
N ALA A 115 -5.02 14.24 -14.85
CA ALA A 115 -5.23 12.89 -14.31
C ALA A 115 -3.95 12.36 -13.68
N MET A 116 -4.09 11.52 -12.66
CA MET A 116 -2.99 10.70 -12.13
C MET A 116 -3.41 9.23 -12.18
N THR A 117 -2.50 8.36 -12.60
CA THR A 117 -2.67 6.91 -12.50
C THR A 117 -1.62 6.32 -11.57
N SER A 118 -2.02 5.38 -10.72
CA SER A 118 -1.09 4.56 -9.93
C SER A 118 -1.24 3.10 -10.31
N THR A 119 -0.14 2.41 -10.65
CA THR A 119 -0.16 1.00 -11.06
C THR A 119 0.80 0.17 -10.21
N VAL A 120 0.31 -0.94 -9.66
CA VAL A 120 1.12 -1.92 -8.92
C VAL A 120 1.76 -2.90 -9.90
N HIS A 121 3.06 -2.74 -10.18
CA HIS A 121 3.73 -3.51 -11.24
C HIS A 121 4.22 -4.89 -10.83
N GLY A 122 4.55 -5.10 -9.56
CA GLY A 122 5.17 -6.35 -9.17
C GLY A 122 5.56 -6.41 -7.71
N ILE A 123 6.16 -7.54 -7.35
CA ILE A 123 6.69 -7.82 -6.02
C ILE A 123 8.19 -7.92 -6.10
N LEU A 124 8.90 -7.31 -5.15
CA LEU A 124 10.35 -7.38 -5.06
C LEU A 124 10.83 -7.47 -3.61
N VAL A 125 12.06 -7.97 -3.47
CA VAL A 125 12.80 -7.98 -2.20
C VAL A 125 14.02 -7.08 -2.40
N LEU A 126 14.12 -6.02 -1.60
CA LEU A 126 15.19 -5.03 -1.75
C LEU A 126 16.44 -5.45 -0.95
N PRO A 127 17.66 -5.30 -1.51
CA PRO A 127 18.90 -5.61 -0.79
C PRO A 127 18.99 -4.81 0.52
N GLY A 128 19.33 -5.48 1.63
CA GLY A 128 19.49 -4.84 2.94
C GLY A 128 18.20 -4.53 3.69
N SER A 129 17.03 -4.68 3.05
CA SER A 129 15.78 -4.78 3.79
C SER A 129 15.69 -6.16 4.47
N GLN A 130 15.16 -6.21 5.70
CA GLN A 130 14.64 -7.46 6.28
C GLN A 130 13.75 -8.17 5.21
N PRO A 131 13.53 -9.50 5.25
CA PRO A 131 12.98 -10.31 4.15
C PRO A 131 11.53 -9.99 3.71
N GLU A 132 11.03 -8.80 4.00
CA GLU A 132 9.72 -8.28 3.66
C GLU A 132 9.62 -7.91 2.18
N LYS A 133 8.64 -8.53 1.53
CA LYS A 133 8.28 -8.27 0.14
C LYS A 133 7.62 -6.90 0.03
N ARG A 134 8.04 -6.12 -0.97
CA ARG A 134 7.46 -4.81 -1.31
C ARG A 134 6.81 -4.88 -2.68
N ARG A 135 5.89 -3.96 -2.92
CA ARG A 135 5.23 -3.71 -4.19
C ARG A 135 5.91 -2.51 -4.86
N LEU A 136 6.25 -2.66 -6.13
CA LEU A 136 6.61 -1.52 -6.96
C LEU A 136 5.32 -0.84 -7.43
N VAL A 137 5.15 0.41 -7.06
CA VAL A 137 4.03 1.25 -7.53
C VAL A 137 4.60 2.34 -8.39
N ARG A 138 4.05 2.52 -9.59
CA ARG A 138 4.38 3.60 -10.50
C ARG A 138 3.23 4.58 -10.53
N PHE A 139 3.55 5.87 -10.47
CA PHE A 139 2.61 6.97 -10.56
C PHE A 139 2.92 7.77 -11.81
N VAL A 140 1.89 8.10 -12.57
CA VAL A 140 2.01 8.88 -13.80
C VAL A 140 0.93 9.96 -13.81
N GLU A 141 1.33 11.22 -13.87
CA GLU A 141 0.46 12.36 -14.11
C GLU A 141 0.36 12.64 -15.61
N SER A 142 -0.87 12.87 -16.09
CA SER A 142 -1.18 13.05 -17.51
C SER A 142 -1.92 14.37 -17.70
N TYR A 143 -1.31 15.26 -18.47
CA TYR A 143 -1.80 16.62 -18.73
C TYR A 143 -2.38 16.74 -20.14
N SER A 144 -3.49 17.45 -20.28
CA SER A 144 -4.07 17.77 -21.60
C SER A 144 -3.43 19.01 -22.24
N GLY A 145 -2.69 19.80 -21.46
CA GLY A 145 -2.02 21.03 -21.87
C GLY A 145 -0.61 21.15 -21.29
N ALA A 146 -0.18 22.37 -20.99
CA ALA A 146 1.08 22.59 -20.28
C ALA A 146 1.05 21.94 -18.90
N GLU A 147 2.18 21.36 -18.49
CA GLU A 147 2.38 20.88 -17.13
C GLU A 147 2.24 22.05 -16.14
N PRO A 148 1.37 21.95 -15.12
CA PRO A 148 1.28 22.95 -14.07
C PRO A 148 2.65 23.10 -13.38
N GLU A 149 2.97 24.31 -12.95
CA GLU A 149 4.26 24.59 -12.34
C GLU A 149 4.46 23.80 -11.04
N GLY A 150 5.57 23.07 -10.95
CA GLY A 150 6.00 22.42 -9.70
C GLY A 150 5.55 20.96 -9.52
N TYR A 151 5.01 20.32 -10.56
CA TYR A 151 4.62 18.91 -10.52
C TYR A 151 5.61 18.02 -11.25
N ALA A 152 5.53 16.72 -10.98
CA ALA A 152 6.42 15.72 -11.53
C ALA A 152 5.59 14.72 -12.34
N GLY A 153 5.78 14.71 -13.66
CA GLY A 153 5.01 13.83 -14.55
C GLY A 153 5.05 12.32 -14.20
N GLU A 154 6.12 11.81 -13.59
CA GLU A 154 6.22 10.39 -13.24
C GLU A 154 7.15 10.12 -12.05
N TRP A 155 6.74 9.22 -11.16
CA TRP A 155 7.60 8.68 -10.10
C TRP A 155 7.25 7.23 -9.74
N THR A 156 8.10 6.61 -8.92
CA THR A 156 7.89 5.25 -8.41
C THR A 156 8.08 5.21 -6.90
N ASP A 157 7.39 4.29 -6.25
CA ASP A 157 7.54 4.01 -4.82
C ASP A 157 7.60 2.49 -4.59
N PHE A 158 8.26 2.09 -3.52
CA PHE A 158 8.34 0.70 -3.08
C PHE A 158 7.64 0.58 -1.74
N VAL A 159 6.50 -0.08 -1.74
CA VAL A 159 5.56 0.01 -0.62
C VAL A 159 5.21 -1.37 -0.09
N ARG A 160 4.82 -1.42 1.18
CA ARG A 160 4.19 -2.61 1.74
C ARG A 160 3.06 -2.19 2.64
N SER A 161 2.07 -3.05 2.77
CA SER A 161 1.00 -2.86 3.72
C SER A 161 0.96 -4.06 4.67
N THR A 162 0.54 -3.81 5.89
CA THR A 162 0.19 -4.78 6.93
C THR A 162 -1.29 -4.57 7.25
N GLU A 163 -1.85 -5.33 8.17
CA GLU A 163 -3.26 -5.17 8.57
C GLU A 163 -3.59 -3.75 9.03
N THR A 164 -2.66 -3.10 9.74
CA THR A 164 -2.91 -1.80 10.39
C THR A 164 -2.00 -0.69 9.89
N ALA A 165 -1.10 -0.94 8.95
CA ALA A 165 -0.13 0.06 8.53
C ALA A 165 0.31 -0.05 7.07
N TYR A 166 0.67 1.07 6.49
CA TYR A 166 1.24 1.22 5.16
C TYR A 166 2.62 1.87 5.25
N TYR A 167 3.59 1.31 4.57
CA TYR A 167 4.97 1.73 4.60
C TYR A 167 5.48 2.01 3.18
N SER A 168 6.26 3.06 3.04
CA SER A 168 7.07 3.37 1.85
C SER A 168 8.54 3.20 2.19
N TRP A 169 9.29 2.62 1.28
CA TRP A 169 10.71 2.38 1.43
C TRP A 169 11.51 3.64 1.11
N GLN A 170 12.41 4.02 2.01
CA GLN A 170 13.21 5.23 1.92
C GLN A 170 14.72 4.91 1.90
N GLY A 171 15.10 3.81 1.24
CA GLY A 171 16.48 3.34 1.13
C GLY A 171 16.85 2.26 2.16
N PRO A 172 17.45 2.57 3.33
CA PRO A 172 17.78 1.52 4.30
C PRO A 172 16.62 1.14 5.23
N PHE A 173 15.52 1.90 5.23
CA PHE A 173 14.43 1.75 6.19
C PHE A 173 13.06 2.00 5.58
N ASP A 174 12.03 1.53 6.28
CA ASP A 174 10.63 1.84 5.97
C ASP A 174 10.19 3.09 6.71
N SER A 175 9.42 3.92 6.01
CA SER A 175 8.70 5.06 6.54
C SER A 175 7.22 4.69 6.67
N LEU A 176 6.69 4.74 7.89
CA LEU A 176 5.27 4.51 8.17
C LEU A 176 4.40 5.64 7.57
N VAL A 177 3.82 5.44 6.40
CA VAL A 177 3.05 6.51 5.73
C VAL A 177 1.66 6.64 6.34
N TRP A 178 0.96 5.52 6.54
CA TRP A 178 -0.41 5.47 7.08
C TRP A 178 -0.53 4.37 8.12
N GLN A 179 -1.42 4.56 9.08
CA GLN A 179 -1.83 3.50 10.01
C GLN A 179 -3.29 3.65 10.40
N ASP A 180 -3.92 2.51 10.69
CA ASP A 180 -5.19 2.44 11.38
C ASP A 180 -4.95 2.40 12.89
N ALA A 181 -5.30 3.51 13.54
CA ALA A 181 -5.09 3.73 14.96
C ALA A 181 -6.15 4.73 15.48
N PRO A 182 -6.30 4.89 16.81
CA PRO A 182 -7.25 5.84 17.37
C PRO A 182 -7.02 7.28 16.90
N ILE A 183 -8.11 8.06 16.83
CA ILE A 183 -8.05 9.51 16.57
C ILE A 183 -7.12 10.18 17.58
N GLY A 184 -6.31 11.11 17.11
CA GLY A 184 -5.26 11.80 17.87
C GLY A 184 -3.93 11.06 17.92
N THR A 185 -3.81 9.87 17.32
CA THR A 185 -2.52 9.18 17.19
C THR A 185 -1.57 10.02 16.34
N VAL A 186 -0.37 10.27 16.86
CA VAL A 186 0.70 11.02 16.19
C VAL A 186 1.91 10.12 15.99
N TRP A 187 2.55 10.21 14.82
CA TRP A 187 3.84 9.57 14.56
C TRP A 187 4.71 10.46 13.68
N THR A 188 6.01 10.16 13.68
CA THR A 188 7.00 10.98 13.00
C THR A 188 7.94 10.09 12.21
N ASN A 189 8.19 10.45 10.95
CA ASN A 189 9.21 9.79 10.14
C ASN A 189 10.13 10.82 9.53
N THR A 190 11.40 10.47 9.45
CA THR A 190 12.39 11.23 8.71
C THR A 190 12.65 10.54 7.37
N THR A 191 12.43 11.25 6.27
CA THR A 191 12.82 10.82 4.92
C THR A 191 14.10 11.54 4.50
N LEU A 192 14.85 10.92 3.59
CA LEU A 192 16.03 11.53 3.00
C LEU A 192 15.65 12.05 1.62
N GLY A 193 15.41 13.36 1.51
CA GLY A 193 15.14 14.03 0.25
C GLY A 193 16.41 14.56 -0.40
N SER A 194 16.30 15.01 -1.66
CA SER A 194 17.38 15.70 -2.39
C SER A 194 17.86 16.99 -1.69
N GLN A 195 17.01 17.59 -0.86
CA GLN A 195 17.32 18.77 -0.06
C GLN A 195 17.76 18.47 1.38
N GLY A 196 17.98 17.19 1.71
CA GLY A 196 18.38 16.74 3.04
C GLY A 196 17.28 15.97 3.78
N ALA A 197 17.52 15.73 5.07
CA ALA A 197 16.59 15.00 5.93
C ALA A 197 15.33 15.84 6.20
N GLN A 198 14.18 15.31 5.80
CA GLN A 198 12.87 15.92 5.99
C GLN A 198 12.10 15.13 7.05
N THR A 199 11.54 15.80 8.07
CA THR A 199 10.84 15.13 9.17
C THR A 199 9.35 15.46 9.15
N TYR A 200 8.55 14.46 8.83
CA TYR A 200 7.10 14.58 8.74
C TYR A 200 6.43 14.13 10.03
N ILE A 201 5.51 14.94 10.52
CA ILE A 201 4.63 14.63 11.64
C ILE A 201 3.26 14.31 11.06
N ARG A 202 2.70 13.15 11.42
CA ARG A 202 1.40 12.70 10.93
C ARG A 202 0.46 12.51 12.09
N THR A 203 -0.77 12.99 11.94
CA THR A 203 -1.80 12.93 12.98
C THR A 203 -3.10 12.39 12.40
N ILE A 204 -3.70 11.36 13.02
CA ILE A 204 -5.08 10.97 12.71
C ILE A 204 -6.01 12.03 13.31
N VAL A 205 -6.67 12.79 12.44
CA VAL A 205 -7.52 13.92 12.87
C VAL A 205 -8.93 13.46 13.18
N THR A 206 -9.49 12.63 12.31
CA THR A 206 -10.85 12.11 12.44
C THR A 206 -11.03 10.88 11.56
N ASN A 207 -12.10 10.14 11.80
CA ASN A 207 -12.67 9.22 10.84
C ASN A 207 -13.91 9.88 10.25
N GLU A 208 -14.02 9.94 8.93
CA GLU A 208 -15.16 10.56 8.25
C GLU A 208 -15.47 9.85 6.93
N SER A 209 -16.75 9.80 6.59
CA SER A 209 -17.18 9.31 5.28
C SER A 209 -17.05 10.43 4.25
N ILE A 210 -16.35 10.17 3.15
CA ILE A 210 -16.23 11.12 2.03
C ILE A 210 -16.80 10.52 0.76
N THR A 211 -17.32 11.38 -0.11
CA THR A 211 -17.78 11.00 -1.46
C THR A 211 -16.83 11.58 -2.48
N VAL A 212 -16.29 10.71 -3.33
CA VAL A 212 -15.44 11.02 -4.49
C VAL A 212 -16.07 10.37 -5.73
N PRO A 213 -15.59 10.60 -6.96
CA PRO A 213 -16.23 10.04 -8.15
C PRO A 213 -16.32 8.49 -8.14
N ALA A 214 -15.36 7.80 -7.52
CA ALA A 214 -15.38 6.34 -7.37
C ALA A 214 -16.44 5.80 -6.39
N GLY A 215 -17.05 6.66 -5.57
CA GLY A 215 -18.05 6.26 -4.57
C GLY A 215 -17.90 6.97 -3.22
N THR A 216 -18.56 6.40 -2.21
CA THR A 216 -18.47 6.88 -0.82
C THR A 216 -17.67 5.90 0.03
N PHE A 217 -16.73 6.42 0.80
CA PHE A 217 -15.77 5.63 1.58
C PHE A 217 -15.72 6.13 3.01
N ASP A 218 -15.67 5.19 3.97
CA ASP A 218 -15.31 5.51 5.36
C ASP A 218 -13.80 5.62 5.45
N CYS A 219 -13.31 6.83 5.69
CA CYS A 219 -11.89 7.14 5.62
C CYS A 219 -11.30 7.56 6.97
N ILE A 220 -10.03 7.21 7.15
CA ILE A 220 -9.16 7.78 8.17
C ILE A 220 -8.55 9.05 7.56
N LYS A 221 -8.83 10.20 8.18
CA LYS A 221 -8.22 11.48 7.79
C LYS A 221 -6.91 11.68 8.54
N ILE A 222 -5.82 11.78 7.78
CA ILE A 222 -4.46 11.99 8.30
C ILE A 222 -3.99 13.38 7.87
N HIS A 223 -3.63 14.19 8.85
CA HIS A 223 -2.94 15.46 8.64
C HIS A 223 -1.43 15.23 8.64
N VAL A 224 -0.72 15.87 7.70
CA VAL A 224 0.74 15.78 7.59
C VAL A 224 1.37 17.17 7.64
N ASP A 225 2.26 17.35 8.61
CA ASP A 225 3.11 18.52 8.79
C ASP A 225 4.58 18.15 8.54
N HIS A 226 5.43 19.15 8.33
CA HIS A 226 6.88 18.99 8.21
C HIS A 226 7.61 19.97 9.14
N THR A 227 8.61 19.50 9.89
CA THR A 227 9.19 20.28 10.99
C THR A 227 10.10 21.45 10.57
N THR A 228 10.55 21.52 9.31
CA THR A 228 11.49 22.58 8.87
C THR A 228 10.81 23.75 8.20
N SER A 229 9.53 23.67 7.84
CA SER A 229 8.78 24.83 7.38
C SER A 229 8.34 25.58 8.62
N GLY A 230 8.94 26.74 8.91
CA GLY A 230 8.44 27.69 9.93
C GLY A 230 7.09 28.30 9.55
N ASN A 231 6.27 27.57 8.79
CA ASN A 231 5.07 28.01 8.12
C ASN A 231 3.88 27.23 8.71
N PRO A 232 2.87 27.92 9.28
CA PRO A 232 1.77 27.28 10.02
C PRO A 232 0.69 26.65 9.11
N ILE A 233 0.98 26.45 7.82
CA ILE A 233 0.01 25.91 6.85
C ILE A 233 0.16 24.39 6.84
N PRO A 234 -0.93 23.62 7.00
CA PRO A 234 -0.91 22.16 6.87
C PRO A 234 -0.30 21.79 5.52
N GLU A 235 0.72 20.92 5.46
CA GLU A 235 1.37 20.62 4.18
C GLU A 235 0.46 19.78 3.28
N TRP A 236 -0.20 18.76 3.83
CA TRP A 236 -1.28 18.07 3.14
C TRP A 236 -2.18 17.24 4.07
N TYR A 237 -3.36 16.85 3.55
CA TYR A 237 -4.25 15.87 4.16
C TYR A 237 -4.41 14.63 3.27
N ASN A 238 -4.57 13.47 3.88
CA ASN A 238 -4.91 12.23 3.20
C ASN A 238 -6.18 11.61 3.81
N TRP A 239 -7.06 11.10 2.96
CA TRP A 239 -8.21 10.28 3.33
C TRP A 239 -7.98 8.87 2.83
N ILE A 240 -7.72 7.96 3.75
CA ILE A 240 -7.40 6.57 3.45
C ILE A 240 -8.59 5.71 3.83
N SER A 241 -9.13 4.97 2.86
CA SER A 241 -10.13 3.92 3.10
C SER A 241 -9.39 2.62 3.40
N PRO A 242 -9.54 2.03 4.60
CA PRO A 242 -9.08 0.66 4.84
C PRO A 242 -9.65 -0.29 3.78
N GLY A 243 -8.81 -1.13 3.18
CA GLY A 243 -9.20 -2.01 2.07
C GLY A 243 -9.26 -1.35 0.68
N GLY A 244 -9.27 -0.01 0.59
CA GLY A 244 -9.37 0.73 -0.67
C GLY A 244 -8.12 1.52 -1.05
N GLY A 245 -7.33 1.98 -0.07
CA GLY A 245 -6.20 2.88 -0.29
C GLY A 245 -6.59 4.36 -0.18
N ALA A 246 -5.85 5.24 -0.85
CA ALA A 246 -6.14 6.67 -0.83
C ALA A 246 -7.41 6.97 -1.65
N ALA A 247 -8.41 7.57 -1.00
CA ALA A 247 -9.63 8.05 -1.65
C ALA A 247 -9.51 9.53 -2.06
N ARG A 248 -8.83 10.33 -1.24
CA ARG A 248 -8.57 11.75 -1.50
C ARG A 248 -7.26 12.21 -0.87
N THR A 249 -6.57 13.14 -1.53
CA THR A 249 -5.42 13.86 -0.99
C THR A 249 -5.55 15.35 -1.30
N GLU A 250 -5.24 16.20 -0.33
CA GLU A 250 -5.20 17.66 -0.51
C GLU A 250 -3.80 18.15 -0.18
N ASN A 251 -3.04 18.55 -1.19
CA ASN A 251 -1.68 19.04 -1.05
C ASN A 251 -1.62 20.57 -1.11
N TYR A 252 -1.16 21.18 -0.03
CA TYR A 252 -0.94 22.62 0.09
C TYR A 252 0.54 23.00 -0.03
N ASN A 253 1.46 22.03 0.12
CA ASN A 253 2.90 22.23 -0.01
C ASN A 253 3.32 22.10 -1.48
N ILE A 254 3.03 23.16 -2.24
CA ILE A 254 3.34 23.27 -3.66
C ILE A 254 4.08 24.58 -3.93
N PRO A 255 4.95 24.66 -4.97
CA PRO A 255 5.73 25.87 -5.23
C PRO A 255 4.89 27.12 -5.48
N ASN A 256 3.79 26.99 -6.23
CA ASN A 256 2.83 28.07 -6.45
C ASN A 256 1.70 28.01 -5.43
N THR A 257 1.84 28.73 -4.33
CA THR A 257 0.86 28.72 -3.23
C THR A 257 -0.54 29.24 -3.62
N ASN A 258 -0.67 30.01 -4.71
CA ASN A 258 -1.99 30.45 -5.21
C ASN A 258 -2.77 29.32 -5.91
N ALA A 259 -2.08 28.26 -6.31
CA ALA A 259 -2.70 27.06 -6.86
C ALA A 259 -3.15 26.06 -5.78
N ALA A 260 -2.82 26.31 -4.51
CA ALA A 260 -3.12 25.37 -3.42
C ALA A 260 -4.59 25.45 -2.98
N PRO A 261 -5.21 24.33 -2.55
CA PRO A 261 -4.65 22.98 -2.59
C PRO A 261 -4.72 22.37 -3.98
N VAL A 262 -3.81 21.44 -4.25
CA VAL A 262 -4.04 20.41 -5.26
C VAL A 262 -4.79 19.25 -4.65
N VAL A 263 -5.92 18.92 -5.26
CA VAL A 263 -6.84 17.89 -4.79
C VAL A 263 -6.78 16.72 -5.75
N TYR A 264 -6.41 15.56 -5.22
CA TYR A 264 -6.48 14.27 -5.89
C TYR A 264 -7.73 13.55 -5.37
N GLU A 265 -8.61 13.10 -6.25
CA GLU A 265 -9.80 12.31 -5.89
C GLU A 265 -9.85 11.04 -6.70
N LEU A 266 -10.12 9.91 -6.04
CA LEU A 266 -10.21 8.61 -6.69
C LEU A 266 -11.42 8.57 -7.63
N GLU A 267 -11.16 8.30 -8.91
CA GLU A 267 -12.19 8.15 -9.93
C GLU A 267 -12.60 6.70 -10.13
N SER A 268 -11.64 5.80 -10.15
CA SER A 268 -11.87 4.36 -10.32
C SER A 268 -10.64 3.54 -9.96
N TRP A 269 -10.82 2.24 -9.80
CA TRP A 269 -9.73 1.27 -9.82
C TRP A 269 -10.18 -0.02 -10.50
N THR A 270 -9.19 -0.77 -10.95
CA THR A 270 -9.37 -2.10 -11.53
C THR A 270 -8.39 -3.07 -10.90
N ASP A 271 -8.86 -4.27 -10.59
CA ASP A 271 -8.04 -5.43 -10.26
C ASP A 271 -7.98 -6.36 -11.48
N ILE A 272 -6.83 -7.03 -11.69
CA ILE A 272 -6.67 -8.07 -12.72
C ILE A 272 -7.13 -9.41 -12.16
#